data_AF-A0A4Q5QCC3-F1
#
_entry.id   AF-A0A4Q5QCC3-F1
#
_cell.length_a   1.000
_cell.length_b   1.000
_cell.length_c   1.000
_cell.angle_alpha   90.00
_cell.angle_beta   90.00
_cell.angle_gamma   90.00
#
_symmetry.space_group_name_H-M   'P 1'
#
loop_
_entity.id
_entity.type
_entity.pdbx_description
1 polymer ?
#
loop_
_entity_poly.entity_id
_entity_poly.type
_entity_poly.pdbx_seq_one_letter_code
_entity_poly.pdbx_strand_id
1 'polypeptide(L)'
;MTKEDLTAWALAAGWRVIAGHPSLTKPNAPKDPIVRLVLKATVANLEVRKPAGKWEKVGGAAYASITQSEDEDALPTGLGFEQVPSITSLMQQNRDAMVFSRLGG
;
A
#
# COMPACT_ATOMS: atom_id res chain seq x y z
N MET A 1 15.33 2.40 0.03
CA MET A 1 14.47 2.55 1.23
C MET A 1 14.72 1.39 2.20
N THR A 2 14.35 1.50 3.46
CA THR A 2 14.27 0.38 4.43
C THR A 2 12.84 -0.13 4.60
N LYS A 3 12.65 -1.20 5.40
CA LYS A 3 11.32 -1.71 5.77
C LYS A 3 10.53 -0.66 6.54
N GLU A 4 11.20 0.03 7.45
CA GLU A 4 10.66 1.06 8.31
C GLU A 4 10.23 2.28 7.49
N ASP A 5 11.08 2.74 6.57
CA ASP A 5 10.77 3.85 5.67
C ASP A 5 9.53 3.52 4.82
N LEU A 6 9.45 2.31 4.26
CA LEU A 6 8.34 1.91 3.41
C LEU A 6 7.04 1.74 4.20
N THR A 7 7.15 1.31 5.46
CA THR A 7 6.00 1.25 6.38
C THR A 7 5.49 2.64 6.71
N ALA A 8 6.40 3.56 7.05
CA ALA A 8 6.06 4.94 7.37
C ALA A 8 5.41 5.65 6.17
N TRP A 9 5.99 5.51 4.99
CA TRP A 9 5.40 6.01 3.74
C TRP A 9 3.99 5.47 3.52
N ALA A 10 3.79 4.15 3.63
CA ALA A 10 2.48 3.55 3.38
C ALA A 10 1.42 4.13 4.34
N LEU A 11 1.74 4.27 5.62
CA LEU A 11 0.83 4.83 6.62
C LEU A 11 0.48 6.30 6.35
N ALA A 12 1.46 7.11 5.95
CA ALA A 12 1.23 8.50 5.54
C ALA A 12 0.34 8.56 4.29
N ALA A 13 0.55 7.63 3.35
CA ALA A 13 -0.19 7.53 2.10
C ALA A 13 -1.59 6.88 2.24
N GLY A 14 -2.13 6.76 3.46
CA GLY A 14 -3.48 6.28 3.72
C GLY A 14 -3.61 4.76 3.89
N TRP A 15 -2.51 4.01 3.84
CA TRP A 15 -2.53 2.58 4.11
C TRP A 15 -2.73 2.31 5.60
N ARG A 16 -3.22 1.12 5.92
CA ARG A 16 -3.44 0.66 7.30
C ARG A 16 -2.85 -0.72 7.52
N VAL A 17 -2.34 -0.99 8.72
CA VAL A 17 -1.82 -2.32 9.03
C VAL A 17 -2.98 -3.27 9.29
N ILE A 18 -3.10 -4.32 8.46
CA ILE A 18 -4.05 -5.42 8.64
C ILE A 18 -3.26 -6.71 8.60
N ALA A 19 -3.44 -7.56 9.63
CA ALA A 19 -2.72 -8.83 9.76
C ALA A 19 -1.18 -8.69 9.59
N GLY A 20 -0.60 -7.62 10.12
CA GLY A 20 0.85 -7.37 10.06
C GLY A 20 1.37 -6.78 8.75
N HIS A 21 0.50 -6.44 7.80
CA HIS A 21 0.87 -5.88 6.49
C HIS A 21 0.23 -4.51 6.26
N PRO A 22 0.98 -3.48 5.83
CA PRO A 22 0.38 -2.29 5.26
C PRO A 22 -0.54 -2.69 4.11
N SER A 23 -1.80 -2.30 4.18
CA SER A 23 -2.84 -2.75 3.27
C SER A 23 -3.77 -1.60 2.87
N LEU A 24 -4.33 -1.71 1.66
CA LEU A 24 -5.44 -0.90 1.19
C LEU A 24 -6.71 -1.74 1.17
N THR A 25 -7.81 -1.07 1.50
CA THR A 25 -9.14 -1.69 1.62
C THR A 25 -10.12 -0.98 0.72
N LYS A 26 -11.23 -1.65 0.38
CA LYS A 26 -12.35 -0.95 -0.26
C LYS A 26 -12.98 0.02 0.75
N PRO A 27 -13.47 1.20 0.32
CA PRO A 27 -14.08 2.18 1.23
C PRO A 27 -15.24 1.62 2.06
N ASN A 28 -16.04 0.75 1.46
CA ASN A 28 -17.20 0.10 2.09
C ASN A 28 -16.84 -1.18 2.87
N ALA A 29 -15.59 -1.63 2.83
CA ALA A 29 -15.12 -2.83 3.52
C ALA A 29 -13.74 -2.57 4.17
N PRO A 30 -13.66 -1.69 5.19
CA PRO A 30 -12.40 -1.21 5.79
C PRO A 30 -11.58 -2.28 6.54
N LYS A 31 -12.14 -3.49 6.69
CA LYS A 31 -11.50 -4.66 7.32
C LYS A 31 -11.06 -5.70 6.29
N ASP A 32 -11.40 -5.52 5.01
CA ASP A 32 -11.14 -6.47 3.95
C ASP A 32 -10.03 -5.96 3.01
N PRO A 33 -8.78 -6.39 3.22
CA PRO A 33 -7.66 -5.91 2.41
C PRO A 33 -7.73 -6.49 1.00
N ILE A 34 -7.54 -5.62 0.01
CA ILE A 34 -7.48 -5.99 -1.41
C ILE A 34 -6.12 -5.74 -2.04
N VAL A 35 -5.29 -4.90 -1.43
CA VAL A 35 -3.88 -4.71 -1.77
C VAL A 35 -3.09 -4.75 -0.47
N ARG A 36 -1.91 -5.37 -0.48
CA ARG A 36 -1.00 -5.37 0.66
C ARG A 36 0.46 -5.28 0.24
N LEU A 37 1.27 -4.68 1.10
CA LEU A 37 2.72 -4.75 1.04
C LEU A 37 3.22 -5.86 1.95
N VAL A 38 3.85 -6.86 1.36
CA VAL A 38 4.52 -7.94 2.09
C VAL A 38 5.99 -7.59 2.24
N LEU A 39 6.31 -7.07 3.42
CA LEU A 39 7.65 -6.59 3.79
C LEU A 39 8.49 -7.74 4.37
N LYS A 40 9.31 -8.36 3.53
CA LYS A 40 10.25 -9.44 3.93
C LYS A 40 11.58 -8.84 4.40
N ALA A 41 12.56 -9.69 4.71
CA ALA A 41 13.86 -9.27 5.24
C ALA A 41 14.64 -8.33 4.30
N THR A 42 14.67 -8.63 3.00
CA THR A 42 15.49 -7.88 2.01
C THR A 42 14.67 -7.31 0.85
N VAL A 43 13.41 -7.71 0.74
CA VAL A 43 12.52 -7.36 -0.38
C VAL A 43 11.16 -6.95 0.13
N ALA A 44 10.51 -6.06 -0.60
CA ALA A 44 9.09 -5.76 -0.45
C ALA A 44 8.34 -6.26 -1.68
N ASN A 45 7.19 -6.90 -1.47
CA ASN A 45 6.30 -7.32 -2.54
C ASN A 45 4.98 -6.57 -2.45
N LEU A 46 4.45 -6.20 -3.61
CA LEU A 46 3.11 -5.70 -3.79
C LEU A 46 2.21 -6.86 -4.19
N GLU A 47 1.19 -7.14 -3.37
CA GLU A 47 0.24 -8.22 -3.62
C GLU A 47 -1.19 -7.69 -3.70
N VAL A 48 -1.95 -8.22 -4.65
CA VAL A 48 -3.36 -7.91 -4.87
C VAL A 48 -4.20 -9.16 -4.63
N ARG A 49 -5.34 -9.00 -3.98
CA ARG A 49 -6.28 -10.08 -3.72
C ARG A 49 -7.22 -10.25 -4.91
N LYS A 50 -7.25 -11.45 -5.48
CA LYS A 50 -8.23 -11.82 -6.52
C LYS A 50 -9.63 -11.97 -5.92
N PRO A 51 -10.70 -11.91 -6.75
CA PRO A 51 -12.07 -12.17 -6.29
C PRO A 51 -12.25 -13.52 -5.58
N ALA A 52 -11.48 -14.54 -5.98
CA ALA A 52 -11.46 -15.86 -5.34
C ALA A 52 -10.71 -15.88 -3.97
N GLY A 53 -10.28 -14.73 -3.47
CA GLY A 53 -9.61 -14.58 -2.18
C GLY A 53 -8.10 -14.85 -2.17
N LYS A 54 -7.54 -15.38 -3.27
CA LYS A 54 -6.10 -15.66 -3.41
C LYS A 54 -5.29 -14.38 -3.61
N TRP A 55 -4.14 -14.28 -2.94
CA TRP A 55 -3.16 -13.22 -3.16
C TRP A 55 -2.27 -13.51 -4.36
N GLU A 56 -2.05 -12.50 -5.18
CA GLU A 56 -1.14 -12.54 -6.31
C GLU A 56 -0.11 -11.43 -6.19
N LYS A 57 1.17 -11.79 -6.33
CA LYS A 57 2.26 -10.83 -6.42
C LYS A 57 2.20 -10.17 -7.79
N VAL A 58 1.97 -8.85 -7.80
CA VAL A 58 1.95 -8.03 -9.01
C VAL A 58 3.23 -7.21 -9.18
N GLY A 59 4.00 -7.06 -8.10
CA GLY A 59 5.27 -6.33 -8.14
C GLY A 59 6.12 -6.62 -6.93
N GLY A 60 7.38 -6.21 -6.98
CA GLY A 60 8.26 -6.27 -5.82
C GLY A 60 9.72 -6.09 -6.18
N ALA A 61 10.46 -5.50 -5.27
CA ALA A 61 11.87 -5.19 -5.44
C ALA A 61 12.63 -5.35 -4.12
N ALA A 62 13.96 -5.47 -4.23
CA ALA A 62 14.84 -5.33 -3.09
C ALA A 62 14.74 -3.91 -2.53
N TYR A 63 14.85 -3.76 -1.22
CA TYR A 63 14.81 -2.46 -0.54
C TYR A 63 15.82 -1.45 -1.10
N ALA A 64 17.00 -1.94 -1.50
CA ALA A 64 18.05 -1.14 -2.14
C ALA A 64 17.66 -0.62 -3.54
N SER A 65 16.70 -1.26 -4.20
CA SER A 65 16.18 -0.89 -5.53
C SER A 65 14.90 -0.07 -5.47
N ILE A 66 14.35 0.16 -4.27
CA ILE A 66 13.17 1.01 -4.07
C ILE A 66 13.67 2.41 -3.75
N THR A 67 13.36 3.35 -4.65
CA THR A 67 13.66 4.77 -4.51
C THR A 67 12.42 5.50 -4.04
N GLN A 68 12.60 6.36 -3.05
CA GLN A 68 11.57 7.27 -2.59
C GLN A 68 11.39 8.37 -3.64
N SER A 69 10.14 8.72 -3.92
CA SER A 69 9.85 9.88 -4.76
C SER A 69 10.17 11.18 -4.01
N GLU A 70 10.48 12.24 -4.76
CA GLU A 70 10.75 13.58 -4.20
C GLU A 70 9.53 14.19 -3.49
N ASP A 71 8.33 13.73 -3.85
CA ASP A 71 7.07 14.04 -3.18
C ASP A 71 6.72 12.90 -2.20
N GLU A 72 6.51 13.24 -0.92
CA GLU A 72 6.14 12.29 0.13
C GLU A 72 4.83 11.55 -0.17
N ASP A 73 3.94 12.16 -0.95
CA ASP A 73 2.67 11.57 -1.36
C ASP A 73 2.77 10.72 -2.65
N ALA A 74 3.91 10.78 -3.35
CA ALA A 74 4.11 10.02 -4.58
C ALA A 74 4.46 8.55 -4.34
N LEU A 75 4.21 7.73 -5.36
CA LEU A 75 4.42 6.28 -5.33
C LEU A 75 5.92 5.95 -5.41
N PRO A 76 6.48 5.14 -4.48
CA PRO A 76 7.83 4.62 -4.57
C PRO A 76 8.00 3.84 -5.87
N THR A 77 9.08 4.12 -6.58
CA THR A 77 9.35 3.46 -7.86
C THR A 77 10.04 2.11 -7.63
N GLY A 78 9.84 1.19 -8.58
CA GLY A 78 10.40 -0.17 -8.54
C GLY A 78 9.53 -1.22 -7.84
N LEU A 79 8.42 -0.83 -7.19
CA LEU A 79 7.51 -1.76 -6.53
C LEU A 79 6.41 -2.34 -7.43
N GLY A 80 6.30 -1.89 -8.69
CA GLY A 80 5.29 -2.37 -9.63
C GLY A 80 3.94 -1.64 -9.53
N PHE A 81 3.88 -0.49 -8.83
CA PHE A 81 2.64 0.29 -8.75
C PHE A 81 2.16 0.77 -10.12
N GLU A 82 3.09 1.04 -11.03
CA GLU A 82 2.83 1.43 -12.42
C GLU A 82 2.06 0.36 -13.23
N GLN A 83 2.12 -0.89 -12.78
CA GLN A 83 1.46 -2.02 -13.45
C GLN A 83 -0.02 -2.14 -13.07
N VAL A 84 -0.46 -1.44 -12.02
CA VAL A 84 -1.83 -1.52 -11.51
C VAL A 84 -2.39 -0.11 -11.24
N PRO A 85 -2.91 0.57 -12.28
CA PRO A 85 -3.41 1.95 -12.18
C PRO A 85 -4.50 2.15 -11.12
N SER A 86 -5.27 1.10 -10.80
CA SER A 86 -6.32 1.15 -9.78
C SER A 86 -5.80 1.30 -8.34
N ILE A 87 -4.52 1.02 -8.08
CA ILE A 87 -3.94 1.15 -6.73
C ILE A 87 -3.91 2.62 -6.30
N THR A 88 -3.52 3.54 -7.19
CA THR A 88 -3.49 4.98 -6.88
C THR A 88 -4.86 5.52 -6.52
N SER A 89 -5.90 5.10 -7.25
CA SER A 89 -7.29 5.47 -6.92
C SER A 89 -7.69 4.93 -5.54
N LEU A 90 -7.29 3.70 -5.22
CA LEU A 90 -7.58 3.09 -3.93
C LEU A 90 -6.84 3.79 -2.78
N MET A 91 -5.59 4.22 -2.98
CA MET A 91 -4.84 5.02 -2.01
C MET A 91 -5.56 6.32 -1.70
N GLN A 92 -5.98 7.06 -2.72
CA GLN A 92 -6.75 8.29 -2.54
C GLN A 92 -8.01 8.04 -1.72
N GLN A 93 -8.79 7.02 -2.07
CA GLN A 93 -10.01 6.67 -1.34
C GLN A 93 -9.76 6.33 0.14
N ASN A 94 -8.66 5.63 0.45
CA ASN A 94 -8.31 5.30 1.84
C ASN A 94 -7.83 6.53 2.61
N ARG A 95 -7.10 7.44 1.95
CA ARG A 95 -6.68 8.74 2.52
C ARG A 95 -7.91 9.61 2.81
N ASP A 96 -8.83 9.74 1.86
CA ASP A 96 -10.08 10.49 2.04
C ASP A 96 -10.88 9.93 3.22
N ALA A 97 -11.07 8.61 3.28
CA ALA A 97 -11.76 7.95 4.38
C ALA A 97 -11.09 8.21 5.75
N MET A 98 -9.75 8.28 5.79
CA MET A 98 -9.00 8.62 7.00
C MET A 98 -9.26 10.07 7.43
N VAL A 99 -9.24 11.02 6.49
CA VAL A 99 -9.52 12.44 6.77
C VAL A 99 -10.95 12.63 7.26
N PHE A 100 -11.95 12.04 6.59
CA PHE A 100 -13.34 12.14 7.02
C PHE A 100 -13.59 11.49 8.39
N SER A 101 -12.91 10.38 8.70
CA SER A 101 -12.98 9.76 10.03
C SER A 101 -12.37 10.64 11.14
N ARG A 102 -11.45 11.56 10.81
CA ARG A 102 -10.86 12.52 11.76
C ARG A 102 -11.73 13.75 11.98
N LEU A 103 -12.57 14.12 11.01
CA LEU A 103 -13.45 15.29 11.08
C LEU A 103 -14.80 15.00 11.76
N GLY A 104 -15.24 13.74 11.76
CA GLY A 104 -16.52 13.32 12.35
C GLY A 104 -16.43 12.77 13.78
N GLY A 105 -15.31 12.99 14.47
CA GLY A 105 -15.07 12.60 15.86
C GLY A 105 -15.37 13.72 16.84
#